data_AF-A0A074W3Y5-F1
#
_entry.id   AF-A0A074W3Y5-F1
#
_cell.length_a   1.000
_cell.length_b   1.000
_cell.length_c   1.000
_cell.angle_alpha   90.00
_cell.angle_beta   90.00
_cell.angle_gamma   90.00
#
_symmetry.space_group_name_H-M   'P 1'
#
loop_
_entity.id
_entity.type
_entity.pdbx_description
1 polymer ?
#
loop_
_entity_poly.entity_id
_entity_poly.type
_entity_poly.pdbx_seq_one_letter_code
_entity_poly.pdbx_strand_id
1 'polypeptide(L)'
;MTMSGSLFSWTAYTTQRGRLPAIFGGKTPDFIIDFGPFAYVRHPAYTAYLLGWTGALTALAGRNDAGWRVPALAVCLLGLVGVYHTGSEMEEKQILSGEENDGKVDLGKKYKEYMGKVKYQWLPGLF
;
A
#
# COMPACT_ATOMS: atom_id res chain seq x y z
N MET A 1 -11.79 11.83 -4.82
CA MET A 1 -11.38 11.69 -3.41
C MET A 1 -12.21 10.66 -2.64
N THR A 2 -13.51 10.54 -2.88
CA THR A 2 -14.40 9.56 -2.23
C THR A 2 -13.91 8.11 -2.34
N MET A 3 -13.40 7.68 -3.50
CA MET A 3 -12.86 6.32 -3.69
C MET A 3 -11.63 6.03 -2.82
N SER A 4 -10.72 7.00 -2.66
CA SER A 4 -9.55 6.87 -1.79
C SER A 4 -9.96 6.77 -0.32
N GLY A 5 -10.87 7.64 0.13
CA GLY A 5 -11.40 7.62 1.49
C GLY A 5 -12.14 6.32 1.82
N SER A 6 -12.94 5.80 0.91
CA SER A 6 -13.63 4.51 1.08
C SER A 6 -12.65 3.34 1.14
N LEU A 7 -11.65 3.29 0.26
CA LEU A 7 -10.64 2.24 0.25
C LEU A 7 -9.76 2.30 1.50
N PHE A 8 -9.37 3.51 1.93
CA PHE A 8 -8.61 3.72 3.17
C PHE A 8 -9.43 3.32 4.40
N SER A 9 -10.70 3.71 4.46
CA SER A 9 -11.58 3.36 5.59
C SER A 9 -11.83 1.85 5.65
N TRP A 10 -12.00 1.20 4.50
CA TRP A 10 -12.12 -0.26 4.42
C TRP A 10 -10.82 -0.95 4.86
N THR A 11 -9.67 -0.44 4.41
CA THR A 11 -8.36 -0.95 4.83
C THR A 11 -8.15 -0.78 6.33
N ALA A 12 -8.44 0.40 6.88
CA ALA A 12 -8.37 0.68 8.31
C ALA A 12 -9.30 -0.23 9.12
N TYR A 13 -10.53 -0.45 8.63
CA TYR A 13 -11.48 -1.37 9.25
C TYR A 13 -11.00 -2.82 9.24
N THR A 14 -10.37 -3.28 8.15
CA THR A 14 -9.79 -4.64 8.10
C THR A 14 -8.54 -4.77 8.97
N THR A 15 -7.71 -3.72 9.03
CA THR A 15 -6.52 -3.67 9.88
C THR A 15 -6.87 -3.54 11.35
N GLN A 16 -8.02 -2.98 11.75
CA GLN A 16 -8.42 -2.98 13.17
C GLN A 16 -8.54 -4.38 13.78
N ARG A 17 -8.79 -5.41 12.96
CA ARG A 17 -8.83 -6.81 13.41
C ARG A 17 -7.44 -7.42 13.59
N GLY A 18 -6.39 -6.71 13.19
CA GLY A 18 -5.05 -7.21 13.18
C GLY A 18 -4.03 -6.12 13.52
N ARG A 19 -3.23 -6.31 14.57
CA ARG A 19 -2.14 -5.39 14.91
C ARG A 19 -1.04 -5.39 13.83
N LEU A 20 -1.27 -4.68 12.72
CA LEU A 20 -0.24 -4.42 11.73
C LEU A 20 0.65 -3.29 12.26
N PRO A 21 1.98 -3.48 12.25
CA PRO A 21 2.91 -2.43 12.60
C PRO A 21 2.83 -1.28 11.59
N ALA A 22 3.17 -0.08 12.06
CA ALA A 22 3.20 1.10 11.21
C ALA A 22 4.20 0.93 10.06
N ILE A 23 3.90 1.57 8.94
CA ILE A 23 4.74 1.69 7.74
C ILE A 23 6.15 2.15 8.16
N PHE A 24 7.22 1.47 7.70
CA PHE A 24 8.62 1.65 8.15
C PHE A 24 8.92 1.33 9.63
N GLY A 25 7.98 0.72 10.36
CA GLY A 25 8.13 0.44 11.79
C GLY A 25 9.16 -0.61 12.14
N GLY A 26 9.78 -1.26 11.14
CA GLY A 26 10.82 -2.27 11.34
C GLY A 26 10.34 -3.49 12.14
N LYS A 27 9.03 -3.64 12.33
CA LYS A 27 8.42 -4.77 13.03
C LYS A 27 7.75 -5.69 12.04
N THR A 28 7.98 -6.98 12.18
CA THR A 28 7.25 -7.99 11.41
C THR A 28 5.80 -8.10 11.91
N PRO A 29 4.79 -8.16 11.01
CA PRO A 29 3.41 -8.38 11.41
C PRO A 29 3.21 -9.79 11.97
N ASP A 30 2.47 -9.90 13.08
CA ASP A 30 2.19 -11.18 13.76
C ASP A 30 1.35 -12.16 12.93
N PHE A 31 0.62 -11.67 11.91
CA PHE A 31 -0.26 -12.46 11.04
C PHE A 31 -0.43 -11.76 9.68
N ILE A 32 -0.78 -12.56 8.66
CA ILE A 32 -1.09 -12.07 7.30
C ILE A 32 -2.61 -11.94 7.17
N ILE A 33 -3.07 -10.78 6.70
CA ILE A 33 -4.48 -10.54 6.37
C ILE A 33 -4.68 -10.88 4.91
N ASP A 34 -5.53 -11.86 4.61
CA ASP A 34 -5.87 -12.28 3.25
C ASP A 34 -7.32 -11.97 2.84
N PHE A 35 -8.06 -11.23 3.68
CA PHE A 35 -9.46 -10.87 3.44
C PHE A 35 -9.68 -9.36 3.31
N GLY A 36 -10.77 -8.97 2.66
CA GLY A 36 -11.12 -7.58 2.39
C GLY A 36 -10.26 -6.98 1.26
N PRO A 37 -9.75 -5.74 1.37
CA PRO A 37 -8.99 -5.12 0.30
C PRO A 37 -7.64 -5.81 0.05
N PHE A 38 -7.09 -6.48 1.07
CA PHE A 38 -5.90 -7.32 0.97
C PHE A 38 -6.12 -8.59 0.14
N ALA A 39 -7.35 -9.01 -0.14
CA ALA A 39 -7.60 -10.14 -1.05
C ALA A 39 -7.35 -9.78 -2.53
N TYR A 40 -7.33 -8.49 -2.86
CA TYR A 40 -7.24 -7.99 -4.24
C TYR A 40 -5.88 -7.40 -4.56
N VAL A 41 -5.26 -6.71 -3.60
CA VAL A 41 -3.94 -6.09 -3.74
C VAL A 41 -3.14 -6.31 -2.45
N ARG A 42 -1.83 -6.51 -2.55
CA ARG A 42 -0.97 -6.73 -1.36
C ARG A 42 -0.86 -5.50 -0.49
N HIS A 43 -0.94 -4.32 -1.10
CA HIS A 43 -0.68 -3.02 -0.46
C HIS A 43 -1.85 -2.02 -0.65
N PRO A 44 -3.06 -2.33 -0.14
CA PRO A 44 -4.27 -1.51 -0.40
C PRO A 44 -4.21 -0.10 0.17
N ALA A 45 -3.46 0.11 1.26
CA ALA A 45 -3.23 1.44 1.82
C ALA A 45 -2.46 2.35 0.86
N TYR A 46 -1.41 1.83 0.22
CA TYR A 46 -0.64 2.55 -0.79
C TYR A 46 -1.49 2.86 -2.03
N THR A 47 -2.33 1.93 -2.46
CA THR A 47 -3.32 2.16 -3.53
C THR A 47 -4.29 3.29 -3.16
N ALA A 48 -4.78 3.31 -1.92
CA ALA A 48 -5.66 4.39 -1.43
C ALA A 48 -4.94 5.75 -1.43
N TYR A 49 -3.68 5.80 -1.00
CA TYR A 49 -2.87 7.03 -1.06
C TYR A 49 -2.66 7.51 -2.49
N LEU A 50 -2.28 6.62 -3.41
CA LEU A 50 -2.11 6.97 -4.83
C LEU A 50 -3.39 7.52 -5.45
N LEU A 51 -4.53 6.87 -5.20
CA LEU A 51 -5.84 7.35 -5.65
C LEU A 51 -6.20 8.71 -5.03
N GLY A 52 -5.80 8.94 -3.78
CA GLY A 52 -6.00 10.20 -3.08
C GLY A 52 -5.23 11.34 -3.74
N TRP A 53 -3.93 11.15 -3.92
CA TRP A 53 -3.07 12.13 -4.57
C TRP A 53 -3.40 12.34 -6.04
N THR A 54 -3.76 11.28 -6.77
CA THR A 54 -4.23 11.39 -8.17
C THR A 54 -5.52 12.20 -8.22
N GLY A 55 -6.46 11.95 -7.30
CA GLY A 55 -7.68 12.75 -7.18
C GLY A 55 -7.42 14.22 -6.84
N ALA A 56 -6.40 14.51 -6.01
CA ALA A 56 -5.96 15.88 -5.73
C ALA A 56 -5.37 16.55 -6.98
N LEU A 57 -4.55 15.84 -7.75
CA LEU A 57 -3.98 16.32 -9.01
C LEU A 57 -5.08 16.61 -10.03
N THR A 58 -6.06 15.73 -10.22
CA THR A 58 -7.17 15.94 -11.15
C THR A 58 -8.05 17.12 -10.72
N ALA A 59 -8.33 17.25 -9.41
CA ALA A 59 -9.08 18.38 -8.88
C ALA A 59 -8.36 19.72 -9.09
N LEU A 60 -7.03 19.73 -8.98
CA LEU A 60 -6.23 20.91 -9.26
C LEU A 60 -6.15 21.20 -10.75
N ALA A 61 -5.96 20.18 -11.60
CA ALA A 61 -5.90 20.31 -13.05
C ALA A 61 -7.21 20.87 -13.65
N GLY A 62 -8.35 20.64 -12.99
CA GLY A 62 -9.64 21.22 -13.36
C GLY A 62 -9.81 22.70 -13.03
N ARG A 63 -8.84 23.34 -12.37
CA ARG A 63 -8.89 24.78 -12.07
C ARG A 63 -8.12 25.59 -13.13
N ASN A 64 -8.74 26.68 -13.58
CA ASN A 64 -8.15 27.57 -14.60
C ASN A 64 -6.91 28.35 -14.09
N ASP A 65 -6.68 28.45 -12.78
CA ASP A 65 -5.52 29.10 -12.16
C ASP A 65 -4.36 28.12 -11.84
N ALA A 66 -4.48 26.86 -12.26
CA ALA A 66 -3.58 25.80 -11.82
C ALA A 66 -2.16 25.91 -12.38
N GLY A 67 -1.99 26.49 -13.58
CA GLY A 67 -0.70 26.86 -14.17
C GLY A 67 0.42 25.83 -13.93
N TRP A 68 1.54 26.28 -13.34
CA TRP A 68 2.72 25.46 -13.06
C TRP A 68 2.55 24.47 -11.89
N ARG A 69 1.49 24.61 -11.09
CA ARG A 69 1.27 23.77 -9.90
C ARG A 69 0.91 22.33 -10.28
N VAL A 70 0.27 22.13 -11.43
CA VAL A 70 -0.08 20.80 -11.95
C VAL A 70 1.17 19.98 -12.29
N PRO A 71 2.11 20.43 -13.14
CA PRO A 71 3.33 19.68 -13.40
C PRO A 71 4.21 19.53 -12.14
N ALA A 72 4.26 20.53 -11.26
CA ALA A 72 5.00 20.41 -10.00
C ALA A 72 4.46 19.29 -9.11
N LEU A 73 3.14 19.22 -8.92
CA LEU A 73 2.51 18.14 -8.16
C LEU A 73 2.61 16.79 -8.87
N ALA A 74 2.59 16.75 -10.20
CA ALA A 74 2.81 15.53 -10.97
C ALA A 74 4.23 14.97 -10.74
N VAL A 75 5.25 15.82 -10.69
CA VAL A 75 6.63 15.40 -10.38
C VAL A 75 6.74 14.91 -8.94
N CYS A 76 6.15 15.61 -7.97
CA CYS A 76 6.10 15.15 -6.57
C CYS A 76 5.39 13.80 -6.45
N LEU A 77 4.32 13.59 -7.22
CA LEU A 77 3.58 12.34 -7.28
C LEU A 77 4.43 11.18 -7.80
N LEU A 78 5.20 11.40 -8.87
CA LEU A 78 6.13 10.40 -9.39
C LEU A 78 7.20 10.03 -8.34
N GLY A 79 7.71 11.02 -7.60
CA GLY A 79 8.62 10.78 -6.48
C GLY A 79 7.98 9.95 -5.37
N LEU A 80 6.75 10.26 -4.98
CA LEU A 80 5.96 9.51 -3.99
C LEU A 80 5.72 8.06 -4.43
N VAL A 81 5.39 7.84 -5.70
CA VAL A 81 5.26 6.49 -6.27
C VAL A 81 6.57 5.71 -6.09
N GLY A 82 7.73 6.32 -6.37
CA GLY A 82 9.04 5.69 -6.17
C GLY A 82 9.36 5.36 -4.71
N VAL A 83 9.02 6.26 -3.78
CA VAL A 83 9.19 6.03 -2.33
C VAL A 83 8.32 4.87 -1.87
N TYR A 84 7.05 4.86 -2.28
CA TYR A 84 6.14 3.77 -1.97
C TYR A 84 6.63 2.44 -2.59
N HIS A 85 7.27 2.49 -3.77
CA HIS A 85 7.76 1.29 -4.48
C HIS A 85 8.82 0.62 -3.62
N THR A 86 9.83 1.42 -3.27
CA THR A 86 10.91 1.01 -2.40
C THR A 86 10.40 0.58 -1.02
N GLY A 87 9.44 1.31 -0.44
CA GLY A 87 8.83 0.96 0.86
C GLY A 87 8.13 -0.38 0.84
N SER A 88 7.29 -0.64 -0.17
CA SER A 88 6.58 -1.91 -0.32
C SER A 88 7.55 -3.07 -0.50
N GLU A 89 8.62 -2.91 -1.29
CA GLU A 89 9.63 -3.95 -1.45
C GLU A 89 10.39 -4.23 -0.14
N MET A 90 10.70 -3.19 0.63
CA MET A 90 11.38 -3.34 1.91
C MET A 90 10.51 -4.08 2.92
N GLU A 91 9.21 -3.78 2.98
CA GLU A 91 8.24 -4.48 3.82
C GLU A 91 8.11 -5.96 3.41
N GLU A 92 8.00 -6.25 2.11
CA GLU A 92 7.95 -7.63 1.62
C GLU A 92 9.24 -8.40 1.89
N LYS A 93 10.41 -7.76 1.68
CA LYS A 93 11.71 -8.35 1.99
C LYS A 93 11.86 -8.63 3.48
N GLN A 94 11.35 -7.76 4.35
CA GLN A 94 11.38 -7.96 5.79
C GLN A 94 10.47 -9.12 6.24
N ILE A 95 9.28 -9.25 5.66
CA ILE A 95 8.38 -10.37 5.93
C ILE A 95 8.99 -11.70 5.43
N LEU A 96 9.71 -11.66 4.31
CA LEU A 96 10.40 -12.81 3.73
C LEU A 96 11.71 -13.19 4.43
N SER A 97 12.46 -12.22 4.97
CA SER A 97 13.72 -12.45 5.67
C SER A 97 13.50 -13.08 7.05
N GLY A 98 12.35 -12.79 7.68
CA GLY A 98 11.95 -13.43 8.93
C GLY A 98 12.89 -13.16 10.12
N GLU A 99 13.70 -12.11 10.06
CA GLU A 99 14.76 -11.80 11.04
C GLU A 99 14.25 -11.56 12.47
N GLU A 100 12.95 -11.36 12.66
CA GLU A 100 12.31 -11.14 13.97
C GLU A 100 11.23 -12.20 14.28
N ASN A 101 11.28 -13.37 13.64
CA ASN A 101 10.38 -14.46 13.98
C ASN A 101 10.93 -15.24 15.19
N ASP A 102 10.45 -14.87 16.38
CA ASP A 102 10.61 -15.58 17.66
C ASP A 102 9.92 -16.96 17.64
N GLY A 103 10.29 -17.82 16.68
CA GLY A 103 10.00 -19.25 16.59
C GLY A 103 8.54 -19.67 16.45
N LYS A 104 7.55 -18.76 16.39
CA LYS A 104 6.13 -19.13 16.56
C LYS A 104 5.30 -19.28 15.28
N VAL A 105 5.66 -18.62 14.17
CA VAL A 105 4.91 -18.72 12.91
C VAL A 105 5.85 -18.58 11.71
N ASP A 106 5.80 -19.53 10.77
CA ASP A 106 6.58 -19.50 9.52
C ASP A 106 5.97 -18.48 8.53
N LEU A 107 6.05 -17.21 8.90
CA LEU A 107 5.41 -16.06 8.23
C LEU A 107 5.87 -15.92 6.78
N GLY A 108 7.15 -16.18 6.49
CA GLY A 108 7.67 -16.14 5.12
C GLY A 108 7.02 -17.18 4.21
N LYS A 109 6.71 -18.38 4.72
CA LYS A 109 6.02 -19.42 3.95
C LYS A 109 4.56 -19.06 3.67
N LYS A 110 3.85 -18.56 4.69
CA LYS A 110 2.47 -18.05 4.51
C LYS A 110 2.42 -16.84 3.57
N TYR A 111 3.42 -15.96 3.62
CA TYR A 111 3.50 -14.80 2.75
C TYR A 111 3.73 -15.20 1.29
N LYS A 112 4.58 -16.19 1.03
CA LYS A 112 4.75 -16.77 -0.31
C LYS A 112 3.45 -17.39 -0.83
N GLU A 113 2.70 -18.08 0.02
CA GLU A 113 1.39 -18.63 -0.37
C GLU A 113 0.39 -17.50 -0.69
N TYR A 114 0.40 -16.43 0.10
CA TYR A 114 -0.40 -15.23 -0.13
C TYR A 114 -0.01 -14.50 -1.42
N MET A 115 1.28 -14.34 -1.72
CA MET A 115 1.77 -13.81 -3.00
C MET A 115 1.30 -14.65 -4.19
N GLY A 116 1.19 -15.97 -4.00
CA GLY A 116 0.64 -16.87 -5.02
C GLY A 116 -0.85 -16.62 -5.30
N LYS A 117 -1.62 -16.21 -4.29
CA LYS A 117 -3.05 -15.88 -4.40
C LYS A 117 -3.28 -14.45 -4.91
N VAL A 118 -2.49 -13.49 -4.42
CA VAL A 118 -2.63 -12.06 -4.72
C VAL A 118 -1.44 -11.60 -5.57
N LYS A 119 -1.62 -11.68 -6.88
CA LYS A 119 -0.59 -11.31 -7.87
C LYS A 119 -0.26 -9.82 -7.85
N TYR A 120 -1.28 -8.98 -7.68
CA TYR A 120 -1.12 -7.53 -7.81
C TYR A 120 -0.57 -6.90 -6.55
N GLN A 121 0.54 -6.18 -6.71
CA GLN A 121 1.16 -5.50 -5.58
C GLN A 121 0.41 -4.19 -5.28
N TRP A 122 -0.07 -3.46 -6.30
CA TRP A 122 -0.63 -2.11 -6.15
C TRP A 122 -1.95 -1.89 -6.89
N LEU A 123 -2.00 -2.24 -8.17
CA LEU A 123 -3.14 -2.01 -9.05
C LEU A 123 -3.37 -3.28 -9.87
N PRO A 124 -4.63 -3.73 -10.01
CA PRO A 124 -4.95 -4.81 -10.92
C PRO A 124 -4.53 -4.42 -12.36
N GLY A 125 -3.48 -5.06 -12.88
CA GLY A 125 -2.93 -4.84 -14.23
C GLY A 125 -1.57 -4.14 -14.30
N LEU A 126 -1.03 -3.63 -13.18
CA LEU A 126 0.33 -3.10 -13.09
C LEU A 126 1.06 -3.87 -11.99
N PHE A 127 1.80 -4.89 -12.44
CA PHE A 127 2.61 -5.86 -11.68
C PHE A 127 1.99 -6.36 -10.35
#